data_AF-A0A5M8RHX4-F1
#
_entry.id   AF-A0A5M8RHX4-F1
#
_cell.length_a   1.000
_cell.length_b   1.000
_cell.length_c   1.000
_cell.angle_alpha   90.00
_cell.angle_beta   90.00
_cell.angle_gamma   90.00
#
_symmetry.space_group_name_H-M   'P 1'
#
loop_
_entity.id
_entity.type
_entity.pdbx_description
1 polymer ?
#
loop_
_entity_poly.entity_id
_entity_poly.type
_entity_poly.pdbx_seq_one_letter_code
_entity_poly.pdbx_strand_id
1 'polypeptide(L)'
;MKTQNYLNNCSLQIDTIIVNSANSAESSKNKAEFILEKLMEAYKIVFVKVDGETEEFEICNLEYEVENTEKDECSQPLALAMAK
;
A
#
# COMPACT_ATOMS: atom_id res chain seq x y z
N MET A 1 -18.83 -32.86 16.02
CA MET A 1 -17.75 -32.83 15.00
C MET A 1 -16.49 -32.30 15.67
N LYS A 2 -15.32 -32.92 15.45
CA LYS A 2 -14.04 -32.35 15.93
C LYS A 2 -13.62 -31.26 14.96
N THR A 3 -13.46 -30.04 15.46
CA THR A 3 -12.90 -28.92 14.70
C THR A 3 -11.39 -29.12 14.54
N GLN A 4 -10.87 -28.75 13.37
CA GLN A 4 -9.43 -28.69 13.06
C GLN A 4 -9.03 -27.24 12.85
N ASN A 5 -7.80 -26.90 13.21
CA ASN A 5 -7.22 -25.59 12.94
C ASN A 5 -6.52 -25.63 11.58
N TYR A 6 -6.68 -24.56 10.80
CA TYR A 6 -6.06 -24.42 9.48
C TYR A 6 -5.26 -23.12 9.43
N LEU A 7 -4.09 -23.17 8.81
CA LEU A 7 -3.26 -22.01 8.51
C LEU A 7 -3.33 -21.78 7.00
N ASN A 8 -3.68 -20.57 6.58
CA ASN A 8 -3.73 -20.19 5.17
C ASN A 8 -2.74 -19.04 4.95
N ASN A 9 -1.76 -19.25 4.06
CA ASN A 9 -0.91 -18.17 3.57
C ASN A 9 -1.59 -17.54 2.36
N CYS A 10 -1.81 -16.23 2.41
CA CYS A 10 -2.46 -15.48 1.34
C CYS A 10 -1.45 -14.55 0.68
N SER A 11 -1.47 -14.49 -0.65
CA SER A 11 -0.74 -13.47 -1.41
C SER A 11 -1.71 -12.35 -1.77
N LEU A 12 -1.35 -11.11 -1.44
CA LEU A 12 -2.13 -9.91 -1.72
C LEU A 12 -1.28 -8.98 -2.58
N GLN A 13 -1.84 -8.51 -3.69
CA GLN A 13 -1.26 -7.43 -4.49
C GLN A 13 -2.06 -6.16 -4.20
N ILE A 14 -1.38 -5.11 -3.74
CA ILE A 14 -2.01 -3.88 -3.25
C ILE A 14 -1.36 -2.69 -3.95
N ASP A 15 -2.15 -1.97 -4.73
CA ASP A 15 -1.72 -0.71 -5.33
C ASP A 15 -1.92 0.43 -4.31
N THR A 16 -0.88 1.22 -4.09
CA THR A 16 -0.90 2.35 -3.15
C THR A 16 -0.47 3.65 -3.82
N ILE A 17 -0.93 4.78 -3.28
CA ILE A 17 -0.61 6.11 -3.80
C ILE A 17 0.18 6.87 -2.73
N ILE A 18 1.39 7.32 -3.09
CA ILE A 18 2.23 8.20 -2.27
C ILE A 18 2.36 9.54 -2.96
N VAL A 19 1.73 10.57 -2.41
CA VAL A 19 1.87 11.96 -2.90
C VAL A 19 2.94 12.68 -2.10
N ASN A 20 3.91 13.30 -2.77
CA ASN A 20 4.96 14.09 -2.13
C ASN A 20 5.34 15.32 -2.97
N SER A 21 6.05 16.28 -2.35
CA SER A 21 6.63 17.43 -3.04
C SER A 21 8.11 17.21 -3.32
N ALA A 22 8.53 17.38 -4.58
CA ALA A 22 9.91 17.26 -5.02
C ALA A 22 10.20 18.21 -6.20
N ASN A 23 11.49 18.48 -6.45
CA ASN A 23 11.94 19.33 -7.56
C ASN A 23 12.07 18.58 -8.90
N SER A 24 11.96 17.24 -8.89
CA SER A 24 11.98 16.38 -10.07
C SER A 24 11.21 15.09 -9.81
N ALA A 25 10.84 14.37 -10.88
CA ALA A 25 10.23 13.05 -10.79
C ALA A 25 11.18 12.04 -10.13
N GLU A 26 12.47 12.10 -10.44
CA GLU A 26 13.49 11.24 -9.81
C GLU A 26 13.55 11.47 -8.29
N SER A 27 13.58 12.72 -7.83
CA SER A 27 13.57 13.00 -6.40
C SER A 27 12.25 12.58 -5.73
N SER A 28 11.12 12.68 -6.44
CA SER A 28 9.82 12.19 -5.95
C SER A 28 9.83 10.66 -5.79
N LYS A 29 10.31 9.94 -6.80
CA LYS A 29 10.45 8.48 -6.78
C LYS A 29 11.36 8.02 -5.64
N ASN A 30 12.55 8.63 -5.49
CA ASN A 30 13.49 8.27 -4.42
C ASN A 30 12.87 8.48 -3.02
N LYS A 31 12.01 9.49 -2.84
CA LYS A 31 11.28 9.69 -1.58
C LYS A 31 10.24 8.61 -1.34
N ALA A 32 9.51 8.18 -2.38
CA ALA A 32 8.55 7.09 -2.28
C ALA A 32 9.26 5.75 -1.97
N GLU A 33 10.35 5.44 -2.67
CA GLU A 33 11.17 4.26 -2.42
C GLU A 33 11.70 4.25 -0.98
N PHE A 34 12.23 5.38 -0.48
CA PHE A 34 12.69 5.48 0.90
C PHE A 34 11.60 5.19 1.95
N ILE A 35 10.34 5.53 1.67
CA ILE A 35 9.22 5.20 2.56
C ILE A 35 8.93 3.69 2.49
N LEU A 36 8.88 3.13 1.28
CA LEU A 36 8.59 1.72 1.07
C LEU A 36 9.70 0.81 1.64
N GLU A 37 10.97 1.18 1.49
CA GLU A 37 12.11 0.49 2.11
C GLU A 37 11.94 0.36 3.62
N LYS A 38 11.45 1.41 4.30
CA LYS A 38 11.18 1.36 5.74
C LYS A 38 10.01 0.45 6.10
N LEU A 39 9.03 0.31 5.21
CA LEU A 39 7.88 -0.57 5.43
C LEU A 39 8.24 -2.05 5.30
N MET A 40 9.38 -2.38 4.69
CA MET A 40 9.88 -3.77 4.60
C MET A 40 10.14 -4.40 5.97
N GLU A 41 10.30 -3.59 7.03
CA GLU A 41 10.46 -4.06 8.41
C GLU A 41 9.10 -4.27 9.13
N ALA A 42 7.98 -3.97 8.49
CA ALA A 42 6.66 -4.14 9.08
C ALA A 42 6.30 -5.62 9.23
N TYR A 43 5.77 -5.99 10.41
CA TYR A 43 5.32 -7.35 10.71
C TYR A 43 3.79 -7.51 10.65
N LYS A 44 3.05 -6.42 10.46
CA LYS A 44 1.58 -6.38 10.45
C LYS A 44 1.08 -5.30 9.48
N ILE A 45 0.00 -5.62 8.78
CA ILE A 45 -0.78 -4.69 7.96
C ILE A 45 -2.17 -4.49 8.58
N VAL A 46 -2.70 -3.28 8.50
CA VAL A 46 -4.05 -2.94 8.96
C VAL A 46 -4.85 -2.43 7.77
N PHE A 47 -5.92 -3.12 7.43
CA PHE A 47 -6.88 -2.67 6.43
C PHE A 47 -8.02 -1.93 7.11
N VAL A 48 -8.39 -0.77 6.56
CA VAL A 48 -9.63 -0.08 6.93
C VAL A 48 -10.67 -0.46 5.89
N LYS A 49 -11.74 -1.14 6.33
CA LYS A 49 -12.85 -1.59 5.50
C LYS A 49 -13.79 -0.42 5.17
N VAL A 50 -14.66 -0.61 4.18
CA VAL A 50 -15.61 0.40 3.71
C VAL A 50 -16.65 0.82 4.76
N ASP A 51 -16.89 -0.05 5.75
CA ASP A 51 -17.73 0.22 6.92
C ASP A 51 -16.99 0.97 8.04
N GLY A 52 -15.70 1.25 7.85
CA GLY A 52 -14.84 1.93 8.82
C GLY A 52 -14.21 0.99 9.86
N GLU A 53 -14.52 -0.31 9.84
CA GLU A 53 -13.86 -1.27 10.71
C GLU A 53 -12.42 -1.53 10.26
N THR A 54 -11.56 -1.86 11.22
CA THR A 54 -10.17 -2.21 10.95
C THR A 54 -9.95 -3.72 11.09
N GLU A 55 -9.13 -4.29 10.21
CA GLU A 55 -8.74 -5.70 10.30
C GLU A 55 -7.23 -5.83 10.13
N GLU A 56 -6.62 -6.65 10.98
CA GLU A 56 -5.17 -6.78 11.08
C GLU A 56 -4.71 -8.14 10.56
N PHE A 57 -3.63 -8.14 9.79
CA PHE A 57 -3.03 -9.36 9.26
C PHE A 57 -1.53 -9.36 9.51
N GLU A 58 -0.97 -10.53 9.83
CA GLU A 58 0.48 -10.71 9.92
C GLU A 58 1.10 -10.69 8.52
N ILE A 59 2.22 -9.98 8.38
CA ILE A 59 2.99 -9.93 7.13
C ILE A 59 4.05 -11.03 7.19
N CYS A 60 3.97 -12.00 6.28
CA CYS A 60 5.00 -13.05 6.17
C CYS A 60 6.08 -12.69 5.14
N ASN A 61 5.71 -11.97 4.09
CA ASN A 61 6.60 -11.44 3.07
C ASN A 61 5.99 -10.14 2.53
N LEU A 62 6.83 -9.13 2.29
CA LEU A 62 6.43 -7.87 1.67
C LEU A 62 7.43 -7.57 0.56
N GLU A 63 6.92 -7.16 -0.59
CA GLU A 63 7.69 -6.70 -1.75
C GLU A 63 7.01 -5.44 -2.28
N TYR A 64 7.77 -4.54 -2.90
CA TYR A 64 7.22 -3.32 -3.49
C TYR A 64 7.87 -3.00 -4.84
N GLU A 65 7.11 -2.29 -5.67
CA GLU A 65 7.58 -1.67 -6.90
C GLU A 65 6.94 -0.28 -7.04
N VAL A 66 7.74 0.73 -7.41
CA VAL A 66 7.19 2.04 -7.81
C VAL A 66 6.94 2.03 -9.30
N GLU A 67 5.70 1.71 -9.69
CA GLU A 67 5.29 1.56 -11.09
C GLU A 67 5.33 2.89 -11.86
N ASN A 68 4.69 3.93 -11.33
CA ASN A 68 4.54 5.23 -12.00
C ASN A 68 4.97 6.39 -11.10
N THR A 69 5.54 7.43 -11.69
CA THR A 69 5.84 8.70 -11.01
C THR A 69 5.46 9.85 -11.93
N GLU A 70 4.31 10.45 -11.63
CA GLU A 70 3.71 11.51 -12.43
C GLU A 70 3.77 12.83 -11.68
N LYS A 71 3.76 13.94 -12.42
CA LYS A 71 3.52 15.24 -11.80
C LYS A 71 2.05 15.31 -11.42
N ASP A 72 1.77 15.75 -10.21
CA ASP A 72 0.41 16.09 -9.80
C ASP A 72 -0.03 17.35 -10.55
N GLU A 73 -0.59 17.17 -11.74
CA GLU A 73 -1.05 18.27 -12.61
C GLU A 73 -2.44 18.78 -12.21
N CYS A 74 -3.11 18.12 -11.26
CA CYS A 74 -4.44 18.52 -10.83
C CYS A 74 -4.70 17.93 -9.45
N SER A 75 -4.90 18.79 -8.45
CA SER A 75 -5.35 18.46 -7.09
C SER A 75 -6.78 17.89 -7.12
N GLN A 76 -6.97 16.77 -7.79
CA GLN A 76 -8.22 16.05 -7.88
C GLN A 76 -8.30 15.13 -6.67
N PRO A 77 -9.36 15.21 -5.85
CA PRO A 77 -9.54 14.29 -4.74
C PRO A 77 -9.51 12.84 -5.22
N LEU A 78 -8.77 11.98 -4.51
CA LEU A 78 -8.61 10.52 -4.75
C LEU A 78 -9.93 9.77 -5.02
N ALA A 79 -11.08 10.33 -4.63
CA ALA A 79 -12.40 9.74 -4.82
C ALA A 79 -12.78 9.47 -6.29
N LEU A 80 -12.14 10.11 -7.27
CA LEU A 80 -12.49 9.92 -8.70
C LEU A 80 -11.71 8.80 -9.41
N ALA A 81 -10.53 8.41 -8.88
CA ALA A 81 -9.68 7.41 -9.53
C ALA A 81 -10.12 5.96 -9.25
N MET A 82 -10.86 5.72 -8.15
CA MET A 82 -11.34 4.40 -7.76
C MET A 82 -12.70 4.02 -8.37
N ALA A 83 -13.22 4.82 -9.31
CA ALA A 83 -14.55 4.64 -9.91
C ALA A 83 -14.54 4.05 -11.33
N LYS A 84 -13.49 3.32 -11.73
CA LYS A 84 -13.46 2.58 -12.99
C LYS A 84 -13.26 1.09 -12.77
#